data_AF-A0A2H4VK76-F1
#
_entry.id   AF-A0A2H4VK76-F1
#
_cell.length_a   1.000
_cell.length_b   1.000
_cell.length_c   1.000
_cell.angle_alpha   90.00
_cell.angle_beta   90.00
_cell.angle_gamma   90.00
#
_symmetry.space_group_name_H-M   'P 1'
#
loop_
_entity.id
_entity.type
_entity.pdbx_description
1 polymer ?
#
loop_
_entity_poly.entity_id
_entity_poly.type
_entity_poly.pdbx_seq_one_letter_code
_entity_poly.pdbx_strand_id
1 'polypeptide(L)'
;MDSKYYIVLLALVAIIAILPLAMYSGMGEDEGYFGGADTSAGTVVEETGYEPWFNSFWEPPSGEIESLLFALQAAIGAIIIGYILGYFQGQAKERKRIEKEIKAESKSDLKHEN
;
A
#
# COMPACT_ATOMS: atom_id res chain seq x y z
N MET A 1 10.07 2.36 -18.75
CA MET A 1 9.98 1.29 -17.74
C MET A 1 9.19 0.16 -18.36
N ASP A 2 9.81 -0.99 -18.56
CA ASP A 2 9.15 -2.14 -19.17
C ASP A 2 8.06 -2.68 -18.25
N SER A 3 6.96 -3.19 -18.83
CA SER A 3 5.85 -3.80 -18.09
C SER A 3 6.29 -4.92 -17.13
N LYS A 4 7.43 -5.54 -17.43
CA LYS A 4 8.10 -6.57 -16.63
C LYS A 4 8.46 -6.06 -15.22
N TYR A 5 8.84 -4.80 -15.06
CA TYR A 5 9.21 -4.24 -13.74
C TYR A 5 8.00 -4.17 -12.80
N TYR A 6 6.81 -3.82 -13.32
CA TYR A 6 5.59 -3.78 -12.51
C TYR A 6 5.15 -5.19 -12.07
N ILE A 7 5.32 -6.19 -12.94
CA ILE A 7 5.04 -7.59 -12.62
C ILE A 7 5.98 -8.08 -11.52
N VAL A 8 7.28 -7.77 -11.63
CA VAL A 8 8.27 -8.11 -10.60
C VAL A 8 7.97 -7.42 -9.27
N LEU A 9 7.57 -6.14 -9.31
CA LEU A 9 7.20 -5.39 -8.10
C LEU A 9 5.95 -5.98 -7.43
N LEU A 10 4.91 -6.30 -8.20
CA LEU A 10 3.69 -6.95 -7.69
C LEU A 10 3.98 -8.34 -7.13
N ALA A 11 4.84 -9.12 -7.79
CA ALA A 11 5.27 -10.42 -7.29
C ALA A 11 6.02 -10.29 -5.95
N LEU A 12 6.89 -9.28 -5.81
CA LEU A 12 7.63 -9.03 -4.58
C LEU A 12 6.70 -8.60 -3.43
N VAL A 13 5.73 -7.74 -3.70
CA VAL A 13 4.68 -7.37 -2.73
C VAL A 13 3.87 -8.61 -2.32
N ALA A 14 3.47 -9.44 -3.28
CA ALA A 14 2.75 -10.68 -2.99
C ALA A 14 3.58 -11.64 -2.13
N ILE A 15 4.89 -11.77 -2.41
CA ILE A 15 5.80 -12.58 -1.60
C ILE A 15 5.87 -12.06 -0.17
N ILE A 16 6.05 -10.75 0.02
CA ILE A 16 6.10 -10.14 1.36
C ILE A 16 4.79 -10.31 2.12
N ALA A 17 3.64 -10.28 1.45
CA ALA A 17 2.34 -10.49 2.07
C ALA A 17 2.06 -11.96 2.39
N ILE A 18 2.40 -12.87 1.46
CA ILE A 18 2.03 -14.30 1.54
C ILE A 18 3.01 -15.10 2.40
N LEU A 19 4.32 -14.77 2.40
CA LEU A 19 5.31 -15.51 3.18
C LEU A 19 4.97 -15.57 4.68
N PRO A 20 4.68 -14.44 5.36
CA PRO A 20 4.29 -14.47 6.77
C PRO A 20 3.01 -15.26 6.98
N LEU A 21 2.00 -15.06 6.12
CA LEU A 21 0.73 -15.78 6.22
C LEU A 21 0.89 -17.30 6.03
N ALA A 22 1.83 -17.75 5.19
CA ALA A 22 2.10 -19.15 4.95
C ALA A 22 3.02 -19.78 6.03
N MET A 23 3.97 -19.01 6.57
CA MET A 23 4.86 -19.48 7.65
C MET A 23 4.13 -19.59 8.99
N TYR A 24 3.18 -18.68 9.24
CA TYR A 24 2.40 -18.63 10.48
C TYR A 24 0.95 -19.08 10.28
N SER A 25 0.66 -19.82 9.19
CA SER A 25 -0.69 -20.30 8.89
C SER A 25 -1.18 -21.24 10.01
N GLY A 26 -2.20 -20.83 10.75
CA GLY A 26 -2.76 -21.58 11.88
C GLY A 26 -2.28 -21.13 13.26
N MET A 27 -1.23 -20.31 13.34
CA MET A 27 -0.86 -19.54 14.54
C MET A 27 -1.52 -18.15 14.43
N GLY A 28 -2.84 -18.14 14.52
CA GLY A 28 -3.65 -16.92 14.48
C GLY A 28 -3.61 -16.16 15.80
N GLU A 29 -4.44 -15.12 15.89
CA GLU A 29 -4.59 -14.16 17.01
C GLU A 29 -4.48 -14.78 18.43
N ASP A 30 -4.89 -16.05 18.60
CA ASP A 30 -4.80 -16.83 19.84
C ASP A 30 -3.36 -17.01 20.38
N GLU A 31 -2.33 -17.00 19.51
CA GLU A 31 -0.92 -17.10 19.92
C GLU A 31 -0.15 -15.77 19.83
N GLY A 32 -0.83 -14.65 19.55
CA GLY A 32 -0.23 -13.31 19.58
C GLY A 32 0.75 -12.97 18.46
N TYR A 33 1.02 -13.87 17.51
CA TYR A 33 1.97 -13.65 16.40
C TYR A 33 1.57 -12.54 15.42
N PHE A 34 0.28 -12.23 15.35
CA PHE A 34 -0.28 -11.11 14.57
C PHE A 34 -0.80 -9.97 15.46
N GLY A 35 -0.56 -10.05 16.78
CA GLY A 35 -0.89 -9.00 17.72
C GLY A 35 -0.02 -7.75 17.53
N GLY A 36 -0.55 -6.59 17.90
CA GLY A 36 0.21 -5.34 17.86
C GLY A 36 1.46 -5.42 18.75
N ALA A 37 2.53 -4.74 18.32
CA ALA A 37 3.77 -4.67 19.09
C ALA A 37 3.56 -4.18 20.54
N ASP A 38 2.55 -3.33 20.73
CA ASP A 38 2.21 -2.73 22.03
C ASP A 38 1.63 -3.74 23.01
N THR A 39 0.92 -4.78 22.54
CA THR A 39 0.35 -5.84 23.39
C THR A 39 1.44 -6.69 24.05
N SER A 40 2.49 -7.03 23.30
CA SER A 40 3.63 -7.80 23.83
C SER A 40 4.54 -6.96 24.74
N ALA A 41 4.63 -5.65 24.49
CA ALA A 41 5.42 -4.76 25.31
C ALA A 41 4.74 -4.44 26.65
N GLY A 42 3.42 -4.27 26.66
CA GLY A 42 2.64 -3.95 27.87
C GLY A 42 2.77 -5.01 28.96
N THR A 43 2.70 -6.29 28.59
CA THR A 43 2.80 -7.43 29.53
C THR A 43 4.16 -7.48 30.23
N VAL A 44 5.26 -7.28 29.49
CA VAL A 44 6.62 -7.28 30.06
C VAL A 44 6.83 -6.08 31.00
N VAL A 45 6.24 -4.93 30.68
CA VAL A 45 6.38 -3.73 31.51
C VAL A 45 5.55 -3.84 32.80
N GLU A 46 4.36 -4.44 32.76
CA GLU A 46 3.54 -4.72 33.95
C GLU A 46 4.26 -5.63 34.95
N GLU A 47 4.99 -6.64 34.46
CA GLU A 47 5.80 -7.54 35.30
C GLU A 47 6.93 -6.83 36.07
N THR A 48 7.35 -5.64 35.62
CA THR A 48 8.36 -4.83 36.33
C THR A 48 7.80 -4.01 37.49
N GLY A 49 6.49 -4.07 37.74
CA GLY A 49 5.80 -3.29 38.77
C GLY A 49 5.56 -1.84 38.37
N TYR A 50 5.59 -1.54 37.07
CA TYR A 50 5.33 -0.22 36.53
C TYR A 50 3.83 0.08 36.50
N GLU A 51 3.42 1.19 37.12
CA GLU A 51 2.07 1.72 36.94
C GLU A 51 2.03 2.75 35.78
N PRO A 52 1.09 2.62 34.82
CA PRO A 52 0.90 3.61 33.78
C PRO A 52 0.58 5.00 34.35
N TRP A 53 1.41 5.99 34.00
CA TRP A 53 1.18 7.40 34.35
C TRP A 53 0.14 8.09 33.45
N PHE A 54 -0.34 7.40 32.42
CA PHE A 54 -1.34 7.86 31.49
C PHE A 54 -2.24 6.69 31.10
N ASN A 55 -3.56 6.89 31.16
CA ASN A 55 -4.55 5.94 30.67
C ASN A 55 -5.22 6.52 29.42
N SER A 56 -5.46 5.67 28.43
CA SER A 56 -6.14 6.09 27.21
C SER A 56 -7.52 6.62 27.55
N PHE A 57 -7.81 7.88 27.19
CA PHE A 57 -9.13 8.49 27.43
C PHE A 57 -10.26 7.81 26.65
N TRP A 58 -9.91 7.09 25.59
CA TRP A 58 -10.82 6.28 24.80
C TRP A 58 -10.07 5.09 24.24
N GLU A 59 -10.63 3.91 24.47
CA GLU A 59 -10.17 2.65 23.91
C GLU A 59 -11.34 2.08 23.10
N PRO A 60 -11.11 1.59 21.87
CA PRO A 60 -12.18 1.02 21.08
C PRO A 60 -12.86 -0.14 21.85
N PRO A 61 -14.20 -0.21 21.86
CA PRO A 61 -14.92 -1.19 22.68
C PRO A 61 -14.68 -2.67 22.30
N SER A 62 -13.96 -2.92 21.20
CA SER A 62 -13.53 -4.24 20.73
C SER A 62 -12.34 -4.09 19.77
N GLY A 63 -11.41 -5.06 19.78
CA GLY A 63 -10.30 -5.14 18.81
C GLY A 63 -10.77 -5.28 17.36
N GLU A 64 -12.01 -5.73 17.13
CA GLU A 64 -12.63 -5.74 15.79
C GLU A 64 -12.84 -4.32 15.25
N ILE A 65 -13.19 -3.37 16.13
CA ILE A 65 -13.43 -1.97 15.75
C ILE A 65 -12.10 -1.28 15.47
N GLU A 66 -11.05 -1.58 16.24
CA GLU A 66 -9.69 -1.11 15.97
C GLU A 66 -9.21 -1.56 14.58
N SER A 67 -9.37 -2.85 14.29
CA SER A 67 -9.01 -3.44 12.99
C SER A 67 -9.83 -2.83 11.84
N LEU A 68 -11.12 -2.53 12.06
CA LEU A 68 -11.98 -1.87 11.08
C LEU A 68 -11.51 -0.44 10.80
N LEU A 69 -11.17 0.32 11.84
CA LEU A 69 -10.65 1.68 11.70
C LEU A 69 -9.30 1.68 10.95
N PHE A 70 -8.43 0.71 11.23
CA PHE A 70 -7.18 0.53 10.49
C PHE A 70 -7.44 0.17 9.02
N ALA A 71 -8.33 -0.78 8.75
CA ALA A 71 -8.69 -1.17 7.40
C ALA A 71 -9.30 0.00 6.60
N LEU A 72 -10.11 0.84 7.25
CA LEU A 72 -10.67 2.05 6.65
C LEU A 72 -9.58 3.05 6.27
N GLN A 73 -8.62 3.30 7.16
CA GLN A 73 -7.47 4.17 6.88
C GLN A 73 -6.64 3.63 5.70
N ALA A 74 -6.37 2.32 5.69
CA ALA A 74 -5.65 1.66 4.60
C ALA A 74 -6.40 1.76 3.26
N ALA A 75 -7.72 1.58 3.25
CA ALA A 75 -8.56 1.71 2.06
C ALA A 75 -8.52 3.13 1.49
N ILE A 76 -8.63 4.16 2.35
CA ILE A 76 -8.53 5.57 1.93
C ILE A 76 -7.14 5.85 1.36
N GLY A 77 -6.07 5.39 2.03
CA GLY A 77 -4.71 5.53 1.54
C GLY A 77 -4.50 4.89 0.16
N ALA A 78 -5.04 3.69 -0.05
CA ALA A 78 -4.97 2.99 -1.33
C ALA A 78 -5.70 3.73 -2.45
N ILE A 79 -6.86 4.32 -2.17
CA ILE A 79 -7.61 5.15 -3.14
C ILE A 79 -6.79 6.37 -3.56
N ILE A 80 -6.22 7.09 -2.60
CA ILE A 80 -5.41 8.30 -2.87
C ILE A 80 -4.19 7.95 -3.73
N ILE A 81 -3.43 6.93 -3.34
CA ILE A 81 -2.25 6.49 -4.09
C ILE A 81 -2.64 6.03 -5.50
N GLY A 82 -3.71 5.23 -5.61
CA GLY A 82 -4.21 4.74 -6.89
C GLY A 82 -4.62 5.88 -7.83
N TYR A 83 -5.30 6.91 -7.30
CA TYR A 83 -5.69 8.09 -8.07
C TYR A 83 -4.46 8.86 -8.59
N ILE A 84 -3.46 9.10 -7.74
CA ILE A 84 -2.24 9.82 -8.10
C ILE A 84 -1.48 9.07 -9.21
N LEU A 85 -1.26 7.76 -9.03
CA LEU A 85 -0.58 6.94 -10.04
C LEU A 85 -1.36 6.90 -11.36
N GLY A 86 -2.68 6.77 -11.29
CA GLY A 86 -3.56 6.80 -12.46
C GLY A 86 -3.50 8.12 -13.21
N TYR A 87 -3.51 9.25 -12.49
CA TYR A 87 -3.42 10.58 -13.05
C TYR A 87 -2.09 10.82 -13.80
N PHE A 88 -0.96 10.44 -13.19
CA PHE A 88 0.34 10.55 -13.85
C PHE A 88 0.46 9.65 -15.08
N GLN A 89 -0.08 8.43 -15.01
CA GLN A 89 -0.11 7.53 -16.16
C GLN A 89 -0.96 8.09 -17.31
N GLY A 90 -2.07 8.77 -16.99
CA GLY A 90 -2.91 9.48 -17.95
C GLY A 90 -2.16 10.61 -18.66
N GLN A 91 -1.49 11.49 -17.91
CA GLN A 91 -0.68 12.57 -18.50
C GLN A 91 0.44 12.04 -19.41
N ALA A 92 1.12 10.96 -18.99
CA ALA A 92 2.17 10.35 -19.79
C ALA A 92 1.64 9.76 -21.10
N LYS A 93 0.41 9.24 -21.12
CA LYS A 93 -0.24 8.71 -22.32
C LYS A 93 -0.61 9.84 -23.29
N GLU A 94 -1.09 10.95 -22.77
CA GLU A 94 -1.47 12.11 -23.59
C GLU A 94 -0.26 12.78 -24.24
N ARG A 95 0.84 12.99 -23.50
CA ARG A 95 2.09 13.52 -24.08
C ARG A 95 2.60 12.68 -25.25
N LYS A 96 2.59 11.34 -25.10
CA LYS A 96 2.99 10.41 -26.17
C LYS A 96 2.06 10.46 -27.38
N ARG A 97 0.77 10.78 -27.19
CA ARG A 97 -0.18 10.94 -28.28
C ARG A 97 0.13 12.21 -29.06
N ILE A 98 0.29 13.34 -28.37
CA ILE A 98 0.65 14.62 -28.98
C ILE A 98 1.98 14.52 -29.75
N GLU A 99 3.01 13.90 -29.17
CA GLU A 99 4.29 13.68 -29.85
C GLU A 99 4.17 12.86 -31.14
N LYS A 100 3.28 11.85 -31.17
CA LYS A 100 3.03 11.05 -32.37
C LYS A 100 2.31 11.85 -33.44
N GLU A 101 1.35 12.69 -33.06
CA GLU A 101 0.60 13.55 -33.98
C GLU A 101 1.53 14.57 -34.63
N ILE A 102 2.35 15.28 -33.84
CA ILE A 102 3.37 16.23 -34.35
C ILE A 102 4.36 15.54 -35.29
N LYS A 103 4.83 14.34 -34.94
CA LYS A 103 5.78 13.59 -35.76
C LYS A 103 5.16 13.06 -37.06
N ALA A 104 3.85 12.83 -37.09
CA ALA A 104 3.13 12.41 -38.29
C ALA A 104 2.96 13.59 -39.26
N GLU A 105 2.56 14.75 -38.75
CA GLU A 105 2.36 16.00 -39.51
C GLU A 105 3.68 16.50 -40.13
N SER A 106 4.77 16.55 -39.35
CA SER A 106 6.10 16.89 -39.87
C SER A 106 6.58 15.94 -40.99
N LYS A 107 6.17 14.65 -40.96
CA LYS A 107 6.54 13.66 -41.98
C LYS A 107 5.70 13.78 -43.26
N SER A 108 4.45 14.24 -43.16
CA SER A 108 3.63 14.52 -44.34
C SER A 108 4.12 15.76 -45.08
N ASP A 109 4.49 16.80 -44.35
CA ASP A 109 4.96 18.06 -44.94
C ASP A 109 6.24 17.86 -45.76
N LEU A 110 7.21 17.10 -45.21
CA LEU A 110 8.44 16.73 -45.90
C LEU A 110 8.23 15.89 -47.18
N LYS A 111 7.09 15.20 -47.30
CA LYS A 111 6.73 14.40 -48.48
C LYS A 111 6.04 15.21 -49.57
N HIS A 112 5.43 16.34 -49.23
CA HIS A 112 4.79 17.23 -50.19
C HIS A 112 5.75 18.26 -50.79
N GLU A 113 6.92 18.45 -50.18
CA GLU A 113 7.95 19.39 -50.62
C GLU A 113 8.98 18.81 -51.62
N ASN A 114 8.96 17.48 -51.88
CA ASN A 114 9.81 16.79 -52.88
C ASN A 114 9.00 16.27 -54.06
#